data_AF-A0AAU7U870-F1
#
_entry.id   AF-A0AAU7U870-F1
#
_cell.length_a   1.000
_cell.length_b   1.000
_cell.length_c   1.000
_cell.angle_alpha   90.00
_cell.angle_beta   90.00
_cell.angle_gamma   90.00
#
_symmetry.space_group_name_H-M   'P 1'
#
loop_
_entity.id
_entity.type
_entity.pdbx_description
1 polymer ?
#
loop_
_entity_poly.entity_id
_entity_poly.type
_entity_poly.pdbx_seq_one_letter_code
_entity_poly.pdbx_strand_id
1 'polypeptide(L)'
;MIACLSLGLMACGNTPTPTNVVAVQSVDITLEGNVVVLGGTLKANARVNGVAGGQQPAQTVLWSSSDDNIASVNSNGLITAHAVGTVTITATSTVPGYTSKSAQATVTVSAVAPTVFRFSFRPATSNDITPPGYTPENGLAYSAARGYGWVTEATARTPTPTPLDISVNARNRRGNPGVAVGLEERQYALIHLQCASICRDPKVSASAAWEYKVPNGNYTVTVGVGDADTSTFTSGPSEHVINVEGKALINKFVPSKENLFREATTTVEVSDGLLTIDAVGGTNTKINYVIISVVK
;
A
#
# COMPACT_ATOMS: atom_id res chain seq x y z
N MET A 1 14.50 34.86 -87.13
CA MET A 1 15.34 33.78 -86.55
C MET A 1 16.04 34.40 -85.35
N ILE A 2 15.96 33.77 -84.16
CA ILE A 2 16.32 34.30 -82.79
C ILE A 2 15.27 35.30 -82.26
N ALA A 3 14.70 35.29 -81.05
CA ALA A 3 14.57 34.45 -79.84
C ALA A 3 13.29 34.99 -79.13
N CYS A 4 12.55 34.32 -78.26
CA CYS A 4 12.91 34.10 -76.86
C CYS A 4 11.83 33.25 -76.15
N LEU A 5 12.30 32.35 -75.29
CA LEU A 5 11.59 31.40 -74.44
C LEU A 5 11.03 32.13 -73.21
N SER A 6 9.81 31.83 -72.76
CA SER A 6 9.46 32.00 -71.34
C SER A 6 8.69 30.78 -70.85
N LEU A 7 9.34 30.03 -69.96
CA LEU A 7 8.87 28.82 -69.30
C LEU A 7 8.50 29.23 -67.86
N GLY A 8 7.20 29.20 -67.52
CA GLY A 8 6.75 29.47 -66.16
C GLY A 8 6.92 28.22 -65.28
N LEU A 9 7.87 28.25 -64.33
CA LEU A 9 7.91 27.29 -63.23
C LEU A 9 6.87 27.68 -62.18
N MET A 10 5.82 26.87 -62.02
CA MET A 10 5.01 26.85 -60.79
C MET A 10 5.81 26.12 -59.71
N ALA A 11 6.33 26.87 -58.74
CA ALA A 11 6.84 26.31 -57.50
C ALA A 11 5.65 26.09 -56.55
N CYS A 12 5.20 24.83 -56.41
CA CYS A 12 4.34 24.43 -55.30
C CYS A 12 5.16 24.51 -54.01
N GLY A 13 4.95 25.57 -53.23
CA GLY A 13 5.49 25.66 -51.87
C GLY A 13 4.77 24.66 -50.98
N ASN A 14 5.48 23.60 -50.57
CA ASN A 14 5.05 22.78 -49.44
C ASN A 14 5.22 23.62 -48.16
N THR A 15 4.18 24.35 -47.75
CA THR A 15 4.10 24.83 -46.36
C THR A 15 3.99 23.61 -45.45
N PRO A 16 4.99 23.31 -44.60
CA PRO A 16 4.84 22.24 -43.63
C PRO A 16 3.65 22.60 -42.73
N THR A 17 2.67 21.70 -42.67
CA THR A 17 1.56 21.79 -41.73
C THR A 17 2.15 21.95 -40.33
N PRO A 18 1.71 22.92 -39.50
CA PRO A 18 2.18 23.00 -38.13
C PRO A 18 1.79 21.69 -37.46
N THR A 19 2.80 20.86 -37.19
CA THR A 19 2.66 19.68 -36.36
C THR A 19 2.06 20.16 -35.04
N ASN A 20 1.00 19.50 -34.57
CA ASN A 20 0.44 19.79 -33.25
C ASN A 20 1.50 19.36 -32.22
N VAL A 21 2.37 20.30 -31.85
CA VAL A 21 3.58 20.08 -31.05
C VAL A 21 3.13 19.74 -29.62
N VAL A 22 3.46 18.53 -29.18
CA VAL A 22 3.06 17.90 -27.90
C VAL A 22 3.67 18.62 -26.69
N ALA A 23 3.03 19.67 -26.19
CA ALA A 23 3.55 20.45 -25.07
C ALA A 23 3.72 19.63 -23.77
N VAL A 24 4.89 19.73 -23.14
CA VAL A 24 5.16 19.21 -21.79
C VAL A 24 4.45 20.10 -20.76
N GLN A 25 3.56 19.49 -19.98
CA GLN A 25 2.76 20.17 -18.95
C GLN A 25 3.40 20.03 -17.56
N SER A 26 3.77 18.81 -17.16
CA SER A 26 4.41 18.53 -15.88
C SER A 26 5.37 17.34 -15.96
N VAL A 27 6.19 17.19 -14.93
CA VAL A 27 6.91 15.96 -14.63
C VAL A 27 6.43 15.50 -13.27
N ASP A 28 6.20 14.20 -13.10
CA ASP A 28 5.93 13.58 -11.81
C ASP A 28 7.08 12.63 -11.46
N ILE A 29 7.41 12.50 -10.18
CA ILE A 29 8.30 11.46 -9.66
C ILE A 29 7.50 10.53 -8.76
N THR A 30 7.68 9.23 -8.95
CA THR A 30 7.21 8.18 -8.04
C THR A 30 8.41 7.41 -7.52
N LEU A 31 8.54 7.32 -6.19
CA LEU A 31 9.53 6.48 -5.53
C LEU A 31 8.91 5.12 -5.15
N GLU A 32 9.69 4.04 -5.23
CA GLU A 32 9.30 2.73 -4.67
C GLU A 32 9.35 2.68 -3.13
N GLY A 33 9.84 3.74 -2.50
CA GLY A 33 9.96 3.96 -1.07
C GLY A 33 10.69 5.28 -0.81
N ASN A 34 10.55 5.89 0.35
CA ASN A 34 11.22 7.16 0.68
C ASN A 34 12.47 6.98 1.57
N VAL A 35 12.76 5.73 1.98
CA VAL A 35 13.91 5.37 2.82
C VAL A 35 14.72 4.28 2.13
N VAL A 36 16.04 4.45 2.10
CA VAL A 36 17.00 3.44 1.64
C VAL A 36 18.04 3.18 2.74
N VAL A 37 18.41 1.92 2.93
CA VAL A 37 19.46 1.56 3.90
C VAL A 37 20.82 1.88 3.30
N LEU A 38 21.76 2.34 4.12
CA LEU A 38 23.15 2.57 3.73
C LEU A 38 23.72 1.41 2.90
N GLY A 39 24.30 1.71 1.73
CA GLY A 39 24.81 0.73 0.77
C GLY A 39 23.74 0.08 -0.12
N GLY A 40 22.46 0.30 0.16
CA GLY A 40 21.33 -0.17 -0.64
C GLY A 40 21.01 0.73 -1.83
N THR A 41 19.99 0.31 -2.59
CA THR A 41 19.48 1.06 -3.73
C THR A 41 17.96 1.24 -3.64
N LEU A 42 17.46 2.27 -4.31
CA LEU A 42 16.04 2.61 -4.41
C LEU A 42 15.75 3.07 -5.84
N LYS A 43 14.60 2.66 -6.39
CA LYS A 43 14.19 3.09 -7.72
C LYS A 43 13.25 4.31 -7.65
N ALA A 44 13.57 5.30 -8.46
CA ALA A 44 12.68 6.39 -8.82
C ALA A 44 12.23 6.23 -10.28
N ASN A 45 10.97 6.52 -10.53
CA ASN A 45 10.39 6.60 -11.87
C ASN A 45 9.94 8.05 -12.11
N ALA A 46 10.14 8.54 -13.33
CA ALA A 46 9.63 9.83 -13.76
C ALA A 46 8.60 9.66 -14.87
N ARG A 47 7.56 10.50 -14.85
CA ARG A 47 6.58 10.59 -15.92
C ARG A 47 6.50 12.02 -16.44
N VAL A 48 6.68 12.19 -17.74
CA VAL A 48 6.52 13.48 -18.42
C VAL A 48 5.10 13.53 -18.99
N ASN A 49 4.28 14.45 -18.48
CA ASN A 49 2.87 14.56 -18.87
C ASN A 49 2.70 15.62 -19.95
N GLY A 50 1.98 15.26 -21.01
CA GLY A 50 1.51 16.21 -22.02
C GLY A 50 0.14 16.79 -21.69
N VAL A 51 -0.35 17.67 -22.57
CA VAL A 51 -1.69 18.25 -22.49
C VAL A 51 -2.78 17.17 -22.54
N ALA A 52 -3.83 17.30 -21.73
CA ALA A 52 -4.96 16.38 -21.70
C ALA A 52 -5.61 16.22 -23.09
N GLY A 53 -5.88 14.97 -23.49
CA GLY A 53 -6.42 14.65 -24.83
C GLY A 53 -5.42 14.78 -25.98
N GLY A 54 -4.19 15.22 -25.71
CA GLY A 54 -3.08 15.27 -26.66
C GLY A 54 -2.29 13.97 -26.73
N GLN A 55 -1.39 13.88 -27.71
CA GLN A 55 -0.36 12.85 -27.76
C GLN A 55 0.56 12.96 -26.53
N GLN A 56 1.20 11.86 -26.11
CA GLN A 56 2.13 11.90 -24.98
C GLN A 56 3.53 12.31 -25.42
N PRO A 57 4.24 13.17 -24.66
CA PRO A 57 5.61 13.56 -24.97
C PRO A 57 6.57 12.37 -24.82
N ALA A 58 7.79 12.53 -25.35
CA ALA A 58 8.90 11.64 -25.02
C ALA A 58 9.18 11.67 -23.50
N GLN A 59 9.55 10.52 -22.94
CA GLN A 59 9.74 10.34 -21.49
C GLN A 59 11.21 10.53 -21.06
N THR A 60 11.94 11.41 -21.75
CA THR A 60 13.36 11.66 -21.48
C THR A 60 13.53 12.69 -20.37
N VAL A 61 14.24 12.31 -19.30
CA VAL A 61 14.57 13.17 -18.17
C VAL A 61 16.05 13.09 -17.83
N LEU A 62 16.58 14.16 -17.24
CA LEU A 62 17.86 14.21 -16.56
C LEU A 62 17.64 14.11 -15.05
N TRP A 63 18.37 13.22 -14.39
CA TRP A 63 18.34 13.03 -12.95
C TRP A 63 19.49 13.76 -12.26
N SER A 64 19.25 14.29 -11.06
CA SER A 64 20.29 14.80 -10.17
C SER A 64 19.94 14.58 -8.70
N SER A 65 20.96 14.50 -7.86
CA SER A 65 20.85 14.54 -6.40
C SER A 65 21.29 15.90 -5.87
N SER A 66 20.74 16.32 -4.74
CA SER A 66 21.23 17.49 -4.00
C SER A 66 22.59 17.25 -3.34
N ASP A 67 22.94 15.99 -3.04
CA ASP A 67 24.25 15.59 -2.50
C ASP A 67 24.58 14.13 -2.86
N ASP A 68 25.43 13.94 -3.87
CA ASP A 68 25.87 12.62 -4.31
C ASP A 68 26.74 11.88 -3.26
N ASN A 69 27.26 12.56 -2.23
CA ASN A 69 27.98 11.89 -1.14
C ASN A 69 27.03 11.21 -0.14
N ILE A 70 25.76 11.64 -0.08
CA ILE A 70 24.72 11.01 0.74
C ILE A 70 24.02 9.94 -0.10
N ALA A 71 23.51 10.32 -1.28
CA ALA A 71 22.97 9.37 -2.24
C ALA A 71 23.07 9.91 -3.67
N SER A 72 23.51 9.08 -4.60
CA SER A 72 23.62 9.42 -6.02
C SER A 72 22.50 8.78 -6.83
N VAL A 73 22.07 9.40 -7.93
CA VAL A 73 21.07 8.85 -8.86
C VAL A 73 21.63 8.72 -10.27
N ASN A 74 21.44 7.58 -10.94
CA ASN A 74 21.90 7.38 -12.31
C ASN A 74 20.83 7.78 -13.37
N SER A 75 21.19 7.72 -14.65
CA SER A 75 20.30 8.08 -15.77
C SER A 75 19.02 7.25 -15.86
N ASN A 76 19.01 6.06 -15.25
CA ASN A 76 17.84 5.20 -15.17
C ASN A 76 16.98 5.49 -13.93
N GLY A 77 17.32 6.49 -13.10
CA GLY A 77 16.59 6.76 -11.85
C GLY A 77 16.88 5.73 -10.74
N LEU A 78 17.98 4.98 -10.81
CA LEU A 78 18.43 4.14 -9.70
C LEU A 78 19.24 4.99 -8.73
N ILE A 79 18.76 5.11 -7.51
CA ILE A 79 19.39 5.83 -6.41
C ILE A 79 20.25 4.83 -5.60
N THR A 80 21.47 5.22 -5.26
CA THR A 80 22.43 4.43 -4.46
C THR A 80 22.81 5.21 -3.21
N ALA A 81 22.74 4.55 -2.05
CA ALA A 81 22.99 5.17 -0.75
C ALA A 81 24.46 5.05 -0.30
N HIS A 82 25.07 6.18 0.06
CA HIS A 82 26.49 6.28 0.40
C HIS A 82 26.76 6.74 1.84
N ALA A 83 25.93 7.61 2.39
CA ALA A 83 26.02 8.09 3.77
C ALA A 83 24.64 8.38 4.37
N VAL A 84 24.51 8.33 5.70
CA VAL A 84 23.26 8.69 6.39
C VAL A 84 22.96 10.17 6.18
N GLY A 85 21.70 10.48 5.85
CA GLY A 85 21.25 11.84 5.60
C GLY A 85 20.00 11.87 4.73
N THR A 86 19.60 13.07 4.31
CA THR A 86 18.44 13.26 3.44
C THR A 86 18.87 14.04 2.20
N VAL A 87 18.44 13.60 1.02
CA VAL A 87 18.68 14.27 -0.26
C VAL A 87 17.38 14.53 -0.99
N THR A 88 17.39 15.56 -1.84
CA THR A 88 16.35 15.81 -2.82
C THR A 88 16.80 15.28 -4.17
N ILE A 89 16.06 14.33 -4.72
CA ILE A 89 16.24 13.79 -6.06
C ILE A 89 15.38 14.60 -7.03
N THR A 90 15.97 15.10 -8.10
CA THR A 90 15.29 15.92 -9.12
C THR A 90 15.27 15.18 -10.46
N ALA A 91 14.11 15.17 -11.12
CA ALA A 91 13.96 14.74 -12.51
C ALA A 91 13.55 15.95 -13.35
N THR A 92 14.34 16.27 -14.39
CA THR A 92 14.09 17.41 -15.28
C THR A 92 13.83 16.92 -16.69
N SER A 93 12.71 17.29 -17.29
CA SER A 93 12.38 16.96 -18.68
C SER A 93 13.38 17.61 -19.65
N THR A 94 13.88 16.79 -20.57
CA THR A 94 14.83 17.22 -21.63
C THR A 94 14.23 17.09 -23.04
N VAL A 95 12.90 17.06 -23.16
CA VAL A 95 12.23 16.92 -24.47
C VAL A 95 12.57 18.15 -25.35
N PRO A 96 13.21 17.96 -26.52
CA PRO A 96 13.61 19.08 -27.37
C PRO A 96 12.43 19.92 -27.83
N GLY A 97 12.59 21.25 -27.85
CA GLY A 97 11.57 22.20 -28.33
C GLY A 97 10.55 22.64 -27.27
N TYR A 98 10.69 22.23 -26.01
CA TYR A 98 9.80 22.63 -24.92
C TYR A 98 10.55 23.25 -23.75
N THR A 99 9.84 24.09 -22.97
CA THR A 99 10.35 24.60 -21.71
C THR A 99 10.59 23.46 -20.73
N SER A 100 11.77 23.42 -20.12
CA SER A 100 12.09 22.42 -19.10
C SER A 100 11.13 22.52 -17.91
N LYS A 101 10.66 21.35 -17.48
CA LYS A 101 9.86 21.16 -16.26
C LYS A 101 10.57 20.14 -15.39
N SER A 102 10.46 20.28 -14.08
CA SER A 102 11.07 19.36 -13.12
C SER A 102 10.10 18.96 -12.02
N ALA A 103 10.39 17.80 -11.42
CA ALA A 103 9.80 17.34 -10.17
C ALA A 103 10.92 16.97 -9.20
N GLN A 104 10.57 16.95 -7.91
CA GLN A 104 11.48 16.63 -6.83
C GLN A 104 10.85 15.57 -5.90
N ALA A 105 11.68 14.71 -5.34
CA ALA A 105 11.31 13.77 -4.29
C ALA A 105 12.39 13.70 -3.23
N THR A 106 11.99 13.59 -1.96
CA THR A 106 12.92 13.47 -0.83
C THR A 106 13.23 12.00 -0.56
N VAL A 107 14.52 11.69 -0.37
CA VAL A 107 15.01 10.36 -0.02
C VAL A 107 15.85 10.46 1.24
N THR A 108 15.57 9.59 2.21
CA THR A 108 16.33 9.49 3.45
C THR A 108 17.18 8.22 3.45
N VAL A 109 18.49 8.37 3.60
CA VAL A 109 19.42 7.27 3.84
C VAL A 109 19.50 7.02 5.33
N SER A 110 19.19 5.80 5.74
CA SER A 110 19.22 5.36 7.14
C SER A 110 20.29 4.27 7.32
N ALA A 111 20.99 4.29 8.45
CA ALA A 111 21.92 3.20 8.81
C ALA A 111 21.17 1.89 9.12
N VAL A 112 19.87 1.98 9.42
CA VAL A 112 19.03 0.85 9.83
C VAL A 112 17.80 0.76 8.95
N ALA A 113 17.42 -0.45 8.55
CA ALA A 113 16.18 -0.71 7.82
C ALA A 113 14.95 -0.17 8.57
N PRO A 114 13.90 0.26 7.85
CA PRO A 114 12.62 0.58 8.49
C PRO A 114 12.15 -0.62 9.32
N THR A 115 11.74 -0.36 10.55
CA THR A 115 11.14 -1.41 11.37
C THR A 115 9.77 -1.75 10.79
N VAL A 116 9.60 -2.99 10.35
CA VAL A 116 8.33 -3.50 9.81
C VAL A 116 7.84 -4.66 10.66
N PHE A 117 6.66 -4.50 11.22
CA PHE A 117 5.96 -5.53 11.97
C PHE A 117 4.91 -6.17 11.07
N ARG A 118 4.80 -7.50 11.15
CA ARG A 118 3.87 -8.29 10.34
C ARG A 118 3.16 -9.25 11.26
N PHE A 119 1.84 -9.15 11.33
CA PHE A 119 1.01 -10.08 12.07
C PHE A 119 0.08 -10.80 11.11
N SER A 120 -0.07 -12.11 11.28
CA SER A 120 -1.08 -12.87 10.57
C SER A 120 -2.07 -13.46 11.56
N PHE A 121 -3.34 -13.18 11.34
CA PHE A 121 -4.45 -13.52 12.22
C PHE A 121 -4.95 -14.94 11.91
N ARG A 122 -4.76 -15.86 12.87
CA ARG A 122 -4.84 -17.31 12.61
C ARG A 122 -5.05 -18.11 13.89
N PRO A 123 -5.46 -19.39 13.84
CA PRO A 123 -5.58 -20.21 15.04
C PRO A 123 -4.23 -20.73 15.51
N ALA A 124 -4.09 -20.97 16.82
CA ALA A 124 -2.94 -21.66 17.40
C ALA A 124 -3.07 -23.20 17.26
N THR A 125 -3.01 -23.73 16.04
CA THR A 125 -3.14 -25.18 15.78
C THR A 125 -1.92 -25.76 15.07
N SER A 126 -1.66 -27.06 15.28
CA SER A 126 -0.49 -27.75 14.73
C SER A 126 -0.49 -27.89 13.20
N ASN A 127 -1.64 -27.71 12.55
CA ASN A 127 -1.80 -27.74 11.10
C ASN A 127 -1.81 -26.33 10.46
N ASP A 128 -1.65 -25.27 11.25
CA ASP A 128 -1.54 -23.91 10.74
C ASP A 128 -0.09 -23.55 10.43
N ILE A 129 0.14 -22.96 9.25
CA ILE A 129 1.48 -22.62 8.75
C ILE A 129 1.61 -21.11 8.79
N THR A 130 2.46 -20.58 9.67
CA THR A 130 2.71 -19.12 9.72
C THR A 130 3.48 -18.67 8.48
N PRO A 131 3.00 -17.66 7.73
CA PRO A 131 3.71 -17.11 6.59
C PRO A 131 5.11 -16.65 6.98
N PRO A 132 6.13 -16.91 6.15
CA PRO A 132 7.49 -16.45 6.42
C PRO A 132 7.54 -14.94 6.73
N GLY A 133 8.20 -14.58 7.83
CA GLY A 133 8.34 -13.18 8.27
C GLY A 133 7.13 -12.59 8.98
N TYR A 134 6.08 -13.37 9.27
CA TYR A 134 4.93 -12.94 10.08
C TYR A 134 5.00 -13.52 11.49
N THR A 135 4.52 -12.73 12.46
CA THR A 135 4.19 -13.19 13.81
C THR A 135 2.77 -13.74 13.80
N PRO A 136 2.49 -14.94 14.35
CA PRO A 136 1.13 -15.43 14.46
C PRO A 136 0.37 -14.65 15.56
N GLU A 137 -0.79 -14.10 15.21
CA GLU A 137 -1.75 -13.52 16.16
C GLU A 137 -2.94 -14.47 16.31
N ASN A 138 -3.05 -15.05 17.51
CA ASN A 138 -3.85 -16.24 17.77
C ASN A 138 -5.26 -15.95 18.33
N GLY A 139 -5.66 -14.67 18.38
CA GLY A 139 -6.94 -14.27 18.97
C GLY A 139 -6.87 -14.04 20.48
N LEU A 140 -5.69 -14.14 21.09
CA LEU A 140 -5.52 -14.02 22.54
C LEU A 140 -5.68 -12.56 22.98
N ALA A 141 -6.29 -12.36 24.15
CA ALA A 141 -6.52 -11.04 24.73
C ALA A 141 -5.24 -10.19 24.82
N TYR A 142 -5.40 -8.87 24.72
CA TYR A 142 -4.30 -7.93 24.91
C TYR A 142 -3.67 -8.11 26.29
N SER A 143 -2.34 -8.08 26.34
CA SER A 143 -1.60 -8.04 27.60
C SER A 143 -0.34 -7.22 27.46
N ALA A 144 0.08 -6.54 28.53
CA ALA A 144 1.31 -5.76 28.56
C ALA A 144 2.57 -6.61 28.27
N ALA A 145 2.55 -7.90 28.62
CA ALA A 145 3.66 -8.83 28.38
C ALA A 145 3.87 -9.14 26.89
N ARG A 146 2.76 -9.27 26.13
CA ARG A 146 2.81 -9.47 24.67
C ARG A 146 3.00 -8.15 23.94
N GLY A 147 2.46 -7.07 24.50
CA GLY A 147 2.43 -5.76 23.87
C GLY A 147 1.39 -5.65 22.76
N TYR A 148 0.64 -6.70 22.45
CA TYR A 148 -0.45 -6.71 21.49
C TYR A 148 -1.54 -7.71 21.89
N GLY A 149 -2.69 -7.61 21.23
CA GLY A 149 -3.78 -8.56 21.33
C GLY A 149 -5.14 -7.89 21.22
N TRP A 150 -6.16 -8.63 21.61
CA TRP A 150 -7.54 -8.25 21.38
C TRP A 150 -8.21 -7.62 22.60
N VAL A 151 -9.06 -6.64 22.33
CA VAL A 151 -9.87 -5.90 23.31
C VAL A 151 -11.32 -5.83 22.80
N THR A 152 -12.27 -5.48 23.66
CA THR A 152 -13.64 -5.22 23.20
C THR A 152 -13.65 -3.96 22.33
N GLU A 153 -14.31 -4.03 21.17
CA GLU A 153 -14.39 -2.90 20.21
C GLU A 153 -14.97 -1.65 20.87
N ALA A 154 -15.93 -1.82 21.80
CA ALA A 154 -16.58 -0.73 22.52
C ALA A 154 -15.63 0.07 23.44
N THR A 155 -14.50 -0.52 23.86
CA THR A 155 -13.53 0.13 24.76
C THR A 155 -12.18 0.38 24.11
N ALA A 156 -12.03 0.04 22.83
CA ALA A 156 -10.85 0.37 22.05
C ALA A 156 -10.64 1.89 22.00
N ARG A 157 -9.38 2.35 22.03
CA ARG A 157 -9.00 3.79 22.11
C ARG A 157 -9.51 4.53 23.35
N THR A 158 -9.89 3.80 24.40
CA THR A 158 -10.11 4.41 25.72
C THR A 158 -8.86 4.22 26.58
N PRO A 159 -8.67 4.99 27.68
CA PRO A 159 -7.50 4.82 28.55
C PRO A 159 -7.38 3.44 29.22
N THR A 160 -8.48 2.66 29.24
CA THR A 160 -8.54 1.34 29.88
C THR A 160 -9.33 0.36 29.00
N PRO A 161 -8.75 -0.09 27.87
CA PRO A 161 -9.43 -1.03 26.99
C PRO A 161 -9.59 -2.37 27.72
N THR A 162 -10.74 -3.02 27.53
CA THR A 162 -11.07 -4.30 28.18
C THR A 162 -10.50 -5.45 27.34
N PRO A 163 -9.53 -6.22 27.83
CA PRO A 163 -8.98 -7.35 27.08
C PRO A 163 -10.06 -8.39 26.76
N LEU A 164 -10.01 -8.96 25.56
CA LEU A 164 -10.98 -9.93 25.07
C LEU A 164 -10.27 -11.08 24.36
N ASP A 165 -10.47 -12.31 24.81
CA ASP A 165 -9.98 -13.49 24.09
C ASP A 165 -10.99 -13.89 23.00
N ILE A 166 -10.57 -13.82 21.75
CA ILE A 166 -11.35 -14.27 20.58
C ILE A 166 -10.66 -15.41 19.83
N SER A 167 -9.77 -16.17 20.48
CA SER A 167 -9.02 -17.28 19.85
C SER A 167 -9.95 -18.30 19.18
N VAL A 168 -11.11 -18.56 19.79
CA VAL A 168 -12.13 -19.43 19.22
C VAL A 168 -12.69 -18.92 17.89
N ASN A 169 -12.63 -17.61 17.61
CA ASN A 169 -13.11 -16.99 16.37
C ASN A 169 -12.13 -17.17 15.19
N ALA A 170 -10.93 -17.70 15.43
CA ALA A 170 -9.95 -17.96 14.40
C ALA A 170 -10.30 -19.15 13.50
N ARG A 171 -9.90 -19.09 12.24
CA ARG A 171 -10.11 -20.13 11.23
C ARG A 171 -8.86 -20.32 10.39
N ASN A 172 -8.54 -21.59 10.13
CA ASN A 172 -7.64 -21.99 9.06
C ASN A 172 -8.49 -22.69 7.98
N ARG A 173 -8.40 -22.19 6.75
CA ARG A 173 -9.12 -22.68 5.57
C ARG A 173 -8.26 -23.64 4.74
N ARG A 174 -6.96 -23.76 5.02
CA ARG A 174 -6.05 -24.61 4.24
C ARG A 174 -6.59 -26.04 4.10
N GLY A 175 -6.72 -26.50 2.87
CA GLY A 175 -7.13 -27.86 2.55
C GLY A 175 -8.62 -28.16 2.73
N ASN A 176 -9.44 -27.19 3.17
CA ASN A 176 -10.87 -27.40 3.29
C ASN A 176 -11.54 -27.44 1.90
N PRO A 177 -12.62 -28.23 1.72
CA PRO A 177 -13.44 -28.17 0.52
C PRO A 177 -14.00 -26.74 0.29
N GLY A 178 -14.08 -26.33 -0.98
CA GLY A 178 -14.62 -25.01 -1.36
C GLY A 178 -13.61 -23.86 -1.27
N VAL A 179 -12.38 -24.11 -0.84
CA VAL A 179 -11.32 -23.09 -0.75
C VAL A 179 -10.68 -22.84 -2.11
N ALA A 180 -10.48 -21.56 -2.43
CA ALA A 180 -9.88 -21.16 -3.70
C ALA A 180 -8.42 -21.65 -3.84
N VAL A 181 -8.01 -21.88 -5.09
CA VAL A 181 -6.66 -22.33 -5.46
C VAL A 181 -5.73 -21.14 -5.70
N GLY A 182 -4.42 -21.36 -5.56
CA GLY A 182 -3.40 -20.35 -5.90
C GLY A 182 -3.32 -19.16 -4.93
N LEU A 183 -3.82 -19.31 -3.70
CA LEU A 183 -3.77 -18.26 -2.69
C LEU A 183 -2.39 -18.14 -2.05
N GLU A 184 -2.08 -16.94 -1.56
CA GLU A 184 -0.92 -16.68 -0.73
C GLU A 184 -1.10 -17.26 0.68
N GLU A 185 -0.01 -17.64 1.36
CA GLU A 185 -0.06 -18.24 2.71
C GLU A 185 -0.86 -17.41 3.72
N ARG A 186 -0.77 -16.07 3.62
CA ARG A 186 -1.46 -15.13 4.50
C ARG A 186 -2.98 -15.06 4.28
N GLN A 187 -3.51 -15.65 3.22
CA GLN A 187 -4.94 -15.63 2.87
C GLN A 187 -5.71 -16.86 3.36
N TYR A 188 -5.02 -17.92 3.79
CA TYR A 188 -5.67 -19.15 4.25
C TYR A 188 -6.24 -19.07 5.67
N ALA A 189 -5.82 -18.10 6.47
CA ALA A 189 -6.28 -17.95 7.83
C ALA A 189 -6.97 -16.60 8.05
N LEU A 190 -7.89 -16.57 9.01
CA LEU A 190 -8.62 -15.37 9.40
C LEU A 190 -9.07 -15.41 10.86
N ILE A 191 -9.41 -14.24 11.41
CA ILE A 191 -10.16 -14.10 12.66
C ILE A 191 -11.39 -13.21 12.40
N HIS A 192 -12.55 -13.61 12.94
CA HIS A 192 -13.77 -12.80 12.88
C HIS A 192 -13.77 -11.71 13.96
N LEU A 193 -13.96 -10.45 13.56
CA LEU A 193 -14.00 -9.30 14.47
C LEU A 193 -15.39 -9.07 15.07
N GLN A 194 -16.45 -9.33 14.31
CA GLN A 194 -17.84 -9.19 14.75
C GLN A 194 -18.58 -10.51 14.54
N CYS A 195 -18.42 -11.42 15.50
CA CYS A 195 -18.97 -12.76 15.36
C CYS A 195 -20.46 -12.85 15.71
N ALA A 196 -21.00 -11.95 16.54
CA ALA A 196 -22.43 -11.76 16.88
C ALA A 196 -23.30 -13.05 16.77
N SER A 197 -24.50 -12.95 16.16
CA SER A 197 -25.40 -14.08 15.86
C SER A 197 -25.00 -14.85 14.60
N ILE A 198 -23.88 -14.48 13.96
CA ILE A 198 -23.44 -15.02 12.66
C ILE A 198 -22.58 -16.26 12.87
N CYS A 199 -21.74 -16.23 13.90
CA CYS A 199 -20.88 -17.33 14.26
C CYS A 199 -21.64 -18.35 15.13
N ARG A 200 -21.60 -19.64 14.73
CA ARG A 200 -22.17 -20.74 15.54
C ARG A 200 -21.35 -20.94 16.83
N ASP A 201 -22.02 -21.26 17.93
CA ASP A 201 -21.44 -21.66 19.22
C ASP A 201 -20.33 -22.72 19.04
N PRO A 202 -19.12 -22.62 19.65
CA PRO A 202 -18.67 -21.72 20.73
C PRO A 202 -17.83 -20.55 20.21
N LYS A 203 -18.47 -19.40 19.98
CA LYS A 203 -17.82 -18.20 19.43
C LYS A 203 -18.08 -17.01 20.31
N VAL A 204 -17.10 -16.11 20.35
CA VAL A 204 -17.24 -14.86 21.09
C VAL A 204 -18.00 -13.89 20.21
N SER A 205 -19.20 -13.53 20.66
CA SER A 205 -20.13 -12.67 19.92
C SER A 205 -19.83 -11.19 20.08
N ALA A 206 -19.11 -10.80 21.14
CA ALA A 206 -18.65 -9.43 21.35
C ALA A 206 -17.76 -8.98 20.20
N SER A 207 -18.00 -7.79 19.68
CA SER A 207 -17.12 -7.18 18.68
C SER A 207 -15.75 -6.90 19.29
N ALA A 208 -14.71 -7.15 18.50
CA ALA A 208 -13.33 -7.04 18.93
C ALA A 208 -12.56 -5.99 18.11
N ALA A 209 -11.65 -5.31 18.78
CA ALA A 209 -10.58 -4.53 18.15
C ALA A 209 -9.23 -5.16 18.53
N TRP A 210 -8.23 -4.93 17.70
CA TRP A 210 -6.86 -5.37 17.92
C TRP A 210 -5.97 -4.16 18.22
N GLU A 211 -5.17 -4.26 19.27
CA GLU A 211 -4.25 -3.19 19.70
C GLU A 211 -2.81 -3.71 19.71
N TYR A 212 -1.88 -2.80 19.36
CA TYR A 212 -0.44 -3.04 19.41
C TYR A 212 0.27 -1.83 20.02
N LYS A 213 1.01 -2.08 21.11
CA LYS A 213 1.85 -1.12 21.79
C LYS A 213 3.02 -0.72 20.89
N VAL A 214 3.01 0.54 20.49
CA VAL A 214 4.05 1.16 19.67
C VAL A 214 4.36 2.56 20.21
N PRO A 215 5.54 3.12 19.97
CA PRO A 215 5.79 4.53 20.26
C PRO A 215 4.81 5.44 19.50
N ASN A 216 4.50 6.61 20.07
CA ASN A 216 3.80 7.64 19.31
C ASN A 216 4.57 8.01 18.04
N GLY A 217 3.85 8.28 16.96
CA GLY A 217 4.45 8.61 15.67
C GLY A 217 3.56 8.22 14.49
N ASN A 218 4.09 8.42 13.29
CA ASN A 218 3.38 8.10 12.06
C ASN A 218 3.72 6.69 11.58
N TYR A 219 2.70 5.96 11.12
CA TYR A 219 2.82 4.59 10.65
C TYR A 219 2.09 4.40 9.33
N THR A 220 2.70 3.64 8.43
CA THR A 220 2.01 3.08 7.26
C THR A 220 1.50 1.71 7.65
N VAL A 221 0.20 1.50 7.46
CA VAL A 221 -0.52 0.30 7.89
C VAL A 221 -1.26 -0.29 6.69
N THR A 222 -0.96 -1.55 6.39
CA THR A 222 -1.62 -2.34 5.37
C THR A 222 -2.41 -3.46 6.04
N VAL A 223 -3.69 -3.60 5.69
CA VAL A 223 -4.57 -4.64 6.25
C VAL A 223 -5.21 -5.43 5.12
N GLY A 224 -5.21 -6.76 5.26
CA GLY A 224 -5.94 -7.68 4.39
C GLY A 224 -7.17 -8.25 5.09
N VAL A 225 -8.30 -8.24 4.38
CA VAL A 225 -9.56 -8.88 4.81
C VAL A 225 -10.11 -9.80 3.72
N GLY A 226 -10.89 -10.80 4.10
CA GLY A 226 -11.50 -11.75 3.16
C GLY A 226 -11.70 -13.14 3.74
N ASP A 227 -12.23 -14.03 2.91
CA ASP A 227 -12.38 -15.45 3.21
C ASP A 227 -12.03 -16.29 1.99
N ALA A 228 -11.19 -17.29 2.19
CA ALA A 228 -10.75 -18.19 1.13
C ALA A 228 -11.85 -19.18 0.70
N ASP A 229 -12.85 -19.40 1.56
CA ASP A 229 -13.91 -20.39 1.33
C ASP A 229 -15.05 -19.85 0.46
N THR A 230 -15.03 -20.27 -0.80
CA THR A 230 -16.01 -19.84 -1.82
C THR A 230 -17.41 -20.40 -1.63
N SER A 231 -17.57 -21.42 -0.76
CA SER A 231 -18.87 -21.99 -0.45
C SER A 231 -19.71 -21.11 0.48
N THR A 232 -19.07 -20.16 1.17
CA THR A 232 -19.71 -19.36 2.23
C THR A 232 -20.34 -18.06 1.74
N PHE A 233 -20.15 -17.68 0.47
CA PHE A 233 -20.72 -16.44 -0.10
C PHE A 233 -22.24 -16.48 -0.30
N THR A 234 -22.89 -17.60 0.02
CA THR A 234 -24.35 -17.74 -0.03
C THR A 234 -25.02 -17.51 1.32
N SER A 235 -24.26 -17.36 2.42
CA SER A 235 -24.79 -17.29 3.78
C SER A 235 -24.51 -15.94 4.47
N GLY A 236 -25.49 -15.04 4.41
CA GLY A 236 -25.56 -13.80 5.21
C GLY A 236 -24.62 -12.66 4.78
N PRO A 237 -24.91 -11.40 5.15
CA PRO A 237 -24.09 -10.26 4.75
C PRO A 237 -22.75 -10.30 5.49
N SER A 238 -21.66 -10.44 4.73
CA SER A 238 -20.31 -10.07 5.20
C SER A 238 -19.94 -8.75 4.55
N GLU A 239 -19.95 -7.68 5.35
CA GLU A 239 -19.54 -6.34 4.94
C GLU A 239 -18.29 -5.99 5.74
N HIS A 240 -17.12 -6.28 5.18
CA HIS A 240 -15.84 -6.10 5.85
C HIS A 240 -15.51 -4.61 5.95
N VAL A 241 -15.30 -4.13 7.18
CA VAL A 241 -14.84 -2.78 7.47
C VAL A 241 -13.56 -2.86 8.28
N ILE A 242 -12.61 -1.98 7.99
CA ILE A 242 -11.40 -1.79 8.80
C ILE A 242 -11.21 -0.30 9.00
N ASN A 243 -11.05 0.09 10.26
CA ASN A 243 -10.57 1.41 10.66
C ASN A 243 -9.22 1.24 11.37
N VAL A 244 -8.29 2.16 11.12
CA VAL A 244 -6.98 2.21 11.79
C VAL A 244 -6.86 3.58 12.44
N GLU A 245 -6.65 3.66 13.76
CA GLU A 245 -6.65 4.93 14.50
C GLU A 245 -7.93 5.75 14.26
N GLY A 246 -9.08 5.08 14.11
CA GLY A 246 -10.36 5.71 13.77
C GLY A 246 -10.50 6.20 12.32
N LYS A 247 -9.45 6.11 11.50
CA LYS A 247 -9.48 6.43 10.07
C LYS A 247 -9.96 5.22 9.28
N ALA A 248 -11.01 5.40 8.48
CA ALA A 248 -11.52 4.36 7.60
C ALA A 248 -10.47 3.93 6.56
N LEU A 249 -10.23 2.62 6.46
CA LEU A 249 -9.27 1.99 5.54
C LEU A 249 -9.98 1.10 4.52
N ILE A 250 -10.86 0.21 4.99
CA ILE A 250 -11.72 -0.62 4.14
C ILE A 250 -13.16 -0.31 4.53
N ASN A 251 -13.98 0.09 3.56
CA ASN A 251 -15.36 0.50 3.80
C ASN A 251 -16.33 -0.45 3.09
N LYS A 252 -16.99 -1.32 3.87
CA LYS A 252 -18.04 -2.25 3.44
C LYS A 252 -17.66 -3.10 2.22
N PHE A 253 -16.46 -3.68 2.25
CA PHE A 253 -16.08 -4.65 1.24
C PHE A 253 -16.91 -5.93 1.39
N VAL A 254 -17.64 -6.31 0.34
CA VAL A 254 -18.41 -7.55 0.29
C VAL A 254 -17.65 -8.56 -0.59
N PRO A 255 -17.09 -9.64 -0.02
CA PRO A 255 -16.43 -10.68 -0.79
C PRO A 255 -17.39 -11.38 -1.77
N SER A 256 -16.89 -11.75 -2.95
CA SER A 256 -17.57 -12.60 -3.93
C SER A 256 -16.64 -13.71 -4.42
N LYS A 257 -17.16 -14.67 -5.19
CA LYS A 257 -16.33 -15.76 -5.78
C LYS A 257 -15.21 -15.24 -6.67
N GLU A 258 -15.42 -14.10 -7.31
CA GLU A 258 -14.48 -13.43 -8.21
C GLU A 258 -13.55 -12.47 -7.47
N ASN A 259 -13.93 -12.03 -6.27
CA ASN A 259 -13.21 -11.06 -5.47
C ASN A 259 -13.26 -11.42 -3.98
N LEU A 260 -12.40 -12.36 -3.59
CA LEU A 260 -12.40 -13.00 -2.27
C LEU A 260 -11.82 -12.09 -1.18
N PHE A 261 -10.87 -11.23 -1.54
CA PHE A 261 -10.05 -10.47 -0.61
C PHE A 261 -9.96 -9.00 -0.99
N ARG A 262 -9.72 -8.16 0.01
CA ARG A 262 -9.34 -6.76 -0.16
C ARG A 262 -8.12 -6.47 0.70
N GLU A 263 -7.12 -5.87 0.09
CA GLU A 263 -6.02 -5.21 0.80
C GLU A 263 -6.14 -3.70 0.60
N ALA A 264 -5.80 -2.94 1.64
CA ALA A 264 -5.67 -1.49 1.56
C ALA A 264 -4.56 -1.01 2.49
N THR A 265 -3.98 0.14 2.15
CA THR A 265 -2.89 0.78 2.90
C THR A 265 -3.24 2.23 3.23
N THR A 266 -2.89 2.68 4.43
CA THR A 266 -3.03 4.09 4.86
C THR A 266 -1.88 4.51 5.75
N THR A 267 -1.67 5.82 5.88
CA THR A 267 -0.83 6.39 6.92
C THR A 267 -1.71 6.95 8.04
N VAL A 268 -1.31 6.69 9.29
CA VAL A 268 -1.98 7.13 10.53
C VAL A 268 -0.96 7.66 11.53
N GLU A 269 -1.40 8.53 12.43
CA GLU A 269 -0.66 8.97 13.60
C GLU A 269 -1.15 8.19 14.82
N VAL A 270 -0.22 7.60 15.58
CA VAL A 270 -0.48 7.02 16.90
C VAL A 270 -0.07 8.05 17.95
N SER A 271 -0.98 8.37 18.86
CA SER A 271 -0.80 9.46 19.86
C SER A 271 -0.94 9.01 21.33
N ASP A 272 -1.42 7.79 21.56
CA ASP A 272 -1.68 7.20 22.88
C ASP A 272 -0.76 6.00 23.20
N GLY A 273 0.17 5.68 22.30
CA GLY A 273 1.09 4.56 22.41
C GLY A 273 0.49 3.21 22.00
N LEU A 274 -0.70 3.20 21.40
CA LEU A 274 -1.40 2.01 20.94
C LEU A 274 -1.92 2.21 19.51
N LEU A 275 -1.37 1.43 18.57
CA LEU A 275 -1.99 1.29 17.26
C LEU A 275 -3.20 0.38 17.40
N THR A 276 -4.37 0.88 17.02
CA THR A 276 -5.68 0.26 17.15
C THR A 276 -6.31 0.01 15.79
N ILE A 277 -6.74 -1.23 15.57
CA ILE A 277 -7.52 -1.66 14.40
C ILE A 277 -8.87 -2.16 14.87
N ASP A 278 -9.95 -1.60 14.34
CA ASP A 278 -11.31 -2.05 14.60
C ASP A 278 -12.09 -2.29 13.30
N ALA A 279 -13.34 -2.75 13.43
CA ALA A 279 -14.22 -2.94 12.30
C ALA A 279 -15.55 -2.18 12.45
N VAL A 280 -15.60 -1.13 13.27
CA VAL A 280 -16.81 -0.35 13.58
C VAL A 280 -17.53 0.04 12.30
N GLY A 281 -18.81 -0.32 12.20
CA GLY A 281 -19.66 -0.10 11.02
C GLY A 281 -19.68 -1.27 10.02
N GLY A 282 -18.90 -2.33 10.26
CA GLY A 282 -18.90 -3.57 9.49
C GLY A 282 -19.80 -4.66 10.08
N THR A 283 -19.96 -5.73 9.31
CA THR A 283 -20.65 -6.96 9.72
C THR A 283 -19.81 -8.16 9.32
N ASN A 284 -19.50 -9.04 10.28
CA ASN A 284 -18.74 -10.28 10.05
C ASN A 284 -17.40 -10.04 9.34
N THR A 285 -16.68 -8.97 9.71
CA THR A 285 -15.35 -8.67 9.19
C THR A 285 -14.38 -9.80 9.53
N LYS A 286 -13.66 -10.28 8.52
CA LYS A 286 -12.65 -11.33 8.64
C LYS A 286 -11.30 -10.78 8.26
N ILE A 287 -10.43 -10.57 9.24
CA ILE A 287 -9.08 -10.04 9.04
C ILE A 287 -8.10 -11.20 8.83
N ASN A 288 -7.15 -11.04 7.91
CA ASN A 288 -6.17 -12.07 7.54
C ASN A 288 -4.76 -11.71 8.03
N TYR A 289 -4.34 -10.46 7.83
CA TYR A 289 -3.04 -9.96 8.26
C TYR A 289 -3.00 -8.44 8.39
N VAL A 290 -1.99 -7.95 9.10
CA VAL A 290 -1.58 -6.55 9.12
C VAL A 290 -0.07 -6.42 8.93
N ILE A 291 0.35 -5.40 8.19
CA ILE A 291 1.74 -4.95 8.04
C ILE A 291 1.81 -3.51 8.55
N ILE A 292 2.77 -3.23 9.43
CA ILE A 292 2.94 -1.93 10.07
C ILE A 292 4.39 -1.50 9.87
N SER A 293 4.62 -0.34 9.27
CA SER A 293 5.95 0.25 9.14
C SER A 293 5.99 1.67 9.70
N VAL A 294 7.08 2.01 10.38
CA VAL A 294 7.31 3.38 10.87
C VAL A 294 7.50 4.30 9.66
N VAL A 295 6.77 5.41 9.63
CA VAL A 295 7.04 6.53 8.72
C VAL A 295 8.09 7.40 9.37
N LYS A 296 9.27 7.47 8.75
CA LYS A 296 10.34 8.40 9.14
C LYS A 296 10.27 9.66 8.29
#